data_AF-A0A0H2M250-F1
#
_entry.id   AF-A0A0H2M250-F1
#
_cell.length_a   1.000
_cell.length_b   1.000
_cell.length_c   1.000
_cell.angle_alpha   90.00
_cell.angle_beta   90.00
_cell.angle_gamma   90.00
#
_symmetry.space_group_name_H-M   'P 1'
#
loop_
_entity.id
_entity.type
_entity.pdbx_description
1 polymer ?
#
loop_
_entity_poly.entity_id
_entity_poly.type
_entity_poly.pdbx_seq_one_letter_code
_entity_poly.pdbx_strand_id
1 'polypeptide(L)'
;MWRADAKAFAAAHGISRDRARMFRLTAEHLAAKMDGGRTIASNIVAACRYCNHGRHALFPGSASDPEAYSFFVLLSVAAGVWGAKGPTVE
;
A
#
# COMPACT_ATOMS: atom_id res chain seq x y z
N MET A 1 5.68 7.01 -5.08
CA MET A 1 5.00 7.45 -3.84
C MET A 1 5.32 8.91 -3.59
N TRP A 2 4.54 9.61 -2.77
CA TRP A 2 4.82 11.00 -2.38
C TRP A 2 4.71 11.20 -0.87
N ARG A 3 5.51 12.13 -0.32
CA ARG A 3 5.50 12.47 1.11
C ARG A 3 4.73 13.75 1.42
N ALA A 4 4.83 14.77 0.57
CA ALA A 4 4.29 16.10 0.83
C ALA A 4 3.25 16.57 -0.20
N ASP A 5 3.45 16.30 -1.50
CA ASP A 5 2.63 16.90 -2.57
C ASP A 5 2.03 15.86 -3.52
N ALA A 6 0.73 15.61 -3.34
CA ALA A 6 -0.05 14.73 -4.22
C ALA A 6 -0.30 15.34 -5.61
N LYS A 7 -0.34 16.68 -5.73
CA LYS A 7 -0.61 17.39 -6.99
C LYS A 7 0.62 17.32 -7.89
N ALA A 8 1.80 17.58 -7.35
CA ALA A 8 3.05 17.44 -8.09
C ALA A 8 3.26 15.99 -8.57
N PHE A 9 2.98 15.01 -7.69
CA PHE A 9 3.04 13.59 -8.06
C PHE A 9 2.03 13.23 -9.17
N ALA A 10 0.79 13.72 -9.07
CA ALA A 10 -0.23 13.51 -10.09
C ALA A 10 0.21 14.03 -11.46
N ALA A 11 0.76 15.26 -11.50
CA ALA A 11 1.26 15.87 -12.73
C ALA A 11 2.45 15.10 -13.34
N ALA A 12 3.42 14.70 -12.51
CA ALA A 12 4.60 13.97 -12.97
C ALA A 12 4.28 12.57 -13.54
N HIS A 13 3.19 11.95 -13.08
CA HIS A 13 2.80 10.59 -13.48
C HIS A 13 1.57 10.54 -14.40
N GLY A 14 1.01 11.69 -14.80
CA GLY A 14 -0.17 11.74 -15.68
C GLY A 14 -1.44 11.09 -15.08
N ILE A 15 -1.59 11.11 -13.75
CA ILE A 15 -2.74 10.51 -13.05
C ILE A 15 -3.62 11.58 -12.40
N SER A 16 -4.87 11.22 -12.09
CA SER A 16 -5.75 12.12 -11.33
C SER A 16 -5.24 12.33 -9.91
N ARG A 17 -5.61 13.48 -9.30
CA ARG A 17 -5.30 13.77 -7.89
C ARG A 17 -5.83 12.69 -6.94
N ASP A 18 -6.99 12.11 -7.24
CA ASP A 18 -7.59 11.06 -6.42
C ASP A 18 -6.82 9.75 -6.50
N ARG A 19 -6.34 9.37 -7.70
CA ARG A 19 -5.39 8.25 -7.84
C ARG A 19 -4.09 8.55 -7.13
N ALA A 20 -3.55 9.76 -7.25
CA ALA A 20 -2.34 10.17 -6.56
C ALA A 20 -2.48 10.01 -5.04
N ARG A 21 -3.63 10.30 -4.42
CA ARG A 21 -3.86 10.12 -2.97
C ARG A 21 -3.60 8.69 -2.49
N MET A 22 -3.75 7.69 -3.34
CA MET A 22 -3.48 6.29 -3.03
C MET A 22 -1.97 5.96 -2.95
N PHE A 23 -1.13 6.79 -3.57
CA PHE A 23 0.33 6.67 -3.55
C PHE A 23 1.00 7.48 -2.43
N ARG A 24 0.22 7.98 -1.44
CA ARG A 24 0.76 8.63 -0.25
C ARG A 24 1.69 7.67 0.47
N LEU A 25 2.91 8.10 0.77
CA LEU A 25 3.85 7.38 1.61
C LEU A 25 3.32 7.32 3.04
N THR A 26 3.23 6.12 3.60
CA THR A 26 2.78 5.83 4.95
C THR A 26 3.76 4.88 5.64
N ALA A 27 3.73 4.86 6.98
CA ALA A 27 4.36 3.82 7.77
C ALA A 27 3.38 2.63 7.87
N GLU A 28 3.80 1.46 7.39
CA GLU A 28 3.07 0.21 7.53
C GLU A 28 3.68 -0.63 8.65
N HIS A 29 2.84 -1.24 9.46
CA HIS A 29 3.28 -2.20 10.47
C HIS A 29 3.22 -3.62 9.88
N LEU A 30 4.34 -4.34 9.83
CA LEU A 30 4.37 -5.71 9.28
C LEU A 30 3.44 -6.63 10.09
N ALA A 31 3.59 -6.64 11.41
CA ALA A 31 2.59 -7.12 12.35
C ALA A 31 1.66 -5.96 12.75
N ALA A 32 0.35 -6.12 12.54
CA ALA A 32 -0.61 -5.07 12.83
C ALA A 32 -0.62 -4.72 14.32
N LYS A 33 -0.85 -3.43 14.64
CA LYS A 33 -0.90 -2.97 16.03
C LYS A 33 -2.00 -3.65 16.85
N MET A 34 -3.15 -3.92 16.23
CA MET A 34 -4.26 -4.63 16.88
C MET A 34 -3.93 -6.10 17.21
N ASP A 35 -2.97 -6.69 16.49
CA ASP A 35 -2.47 -8.04 16.71
C ASP A 35 -1.21 -8.05 17.61
N GLY A 36 -0.94 -6.95 18.32
CA GLY A 36 0.21 -6.82 19.23
C GLY A 36 1.51 -6.35 18.58
N GLY A 37 1.47 -5.94 17.30
CA GLY A 37 2.62 -5.39 16.59
C GLY A 37 3.17 -4.11 17.22
N ARG A 38 4.48 -4.09 17.50
CA ARG A 38 5.14 -2.94 18.13
C ARG A 38 5.58 -1.88 17.11
N THR A 39 5.60 -0.62 17.52
CA THR A 39 6.17 0.48 16.72
C THR A 39 7.70 0.50 16.88
N ILE A 40 8.36 -0.45 16.24
CA ILE A 40 9.83 -0.60 16.23
C ILE A 40 10.33 -0.66 14.79
N ALA A 41 11.58 -0.26 14.56
CA ALA A 41 12.14 -0.16 13.21
C ALA A 41 12.02 -1.48 12.41
N SER A 42 12.20 -2.64 13.05
CA SER A 42 12.08 -3.94 12.40
C SER A 42 10.64 -4.34 12.02
N ASN A 43 9.63 -3.64 12.55
CA ASN A 43 8.22 -3.88 12.27
C ASN A 43 7.59 -2.75 11.44
N ILE A 44 8.32 -1.69 11.11
CA ILE A 44 7.82 -0.54 10.36
C ILE A 44 8.51 -0.48 9.01
N VAL A 45 7.71 -0.48 7.94
CA VAL A 45 8.20 -0.30 6.57
C VAL A 45 7.52 0.88 5.89
N ALA A 46 8.17 1.40 4.86
CA ALA A 46 7.60 2.42 3.99
C ALA A 46 6.68 1.76 2.95
N ALA A 47 5.38 2.08 2.99
CA ALA A 47 4.39 1.56 2.03
C ALA A 47 3.41 2.65 1.61
N CYS A 48 2.78 2.49 0.45
CA CYS A 48 1.82 3.47 -0.01
C CYS A 48 0.47 3.17 0.62
N ARG A 49 -0.42 4.16 0.68
CA ARG A 49 -1.77 3.97 1.24
C ARG A 49 -2.51 2.79 0.59
N TYR A 50 -2.39 2.60 -0.73
CA TYR A 50 -2.99 1.47 -1.44
C TYR A 50 -2.46 0.12 -0.97
N CYS A 51 -1.14 -0.07 -0.97
CA CYS A 51 -0.51 -1.33 -0.55
C CYS A 51 -0.80 -1.63 0.92
N ASN A 52 -0.64 -0.63 1.78
CA ASN A 52 -0.86 -0.77 3.23
C ASN A 52 -2.30 -1.21 3.52
N HIS A 53 -3.29 -0.54 2.90
CA HIS A 53 -4.69 -0.94 3.06
C HIS A 53 -4.98 -2.30 2.42
N GLY A 54 -4.46 -2.55 1.22
CA GLY A 54 -4.69 -3.77 0.46
C GLY A 54 -4.15 -5.01 1.15
N ARG A 55 -2.97 -4.96 1.77
CA ARG A 55 -2.41 -6.12 2.49
C ARG A 55 -3.31 -6.54 3.64
N HIS A 56 -3.78 -5.59 4.44
CA HIS A 56 -4.67 -5.89 5.56
C HIS A 56 -6.07 -6.34 5.11
N ALA A 57 -6.58 -5.84 3.98
CA ALA A 57 -7.89 -6.19 3.46
C ALA A 57 -7.93 -7.56 2.74
N LEU A 58 -6.87 -7.90 2.00
CA LEU A 58 -6.80 -9.14 1.22
C LEU A 58 -6.35 -10.35 2.05
N PHE A 59 -5.68 -10.11 3.18
CA PHE A 59 -5.14 -11.15 4.06
C PHE A 59 -5.57 -10.94 5.53
N PRO A 60 -6.88 -10.97 5.85
CA PRO A 60 -7.38 -10.81 7.21
C PRO A 60 -7.19 -12.11 8.03
N GLY A 61 -6.48 -12.04 9.16
CA GLY A 61 -6.36 -13.16 10.11
C GLY A 61 -4.92 -13.60 10.39
N SER A 62 -4.01 -13.22 9.52
CA SER A 62 -2.57 -13.16 9.77
C SER A 62 -2.11 -12.06 8.86
N ALA A 63 -1.48 -11.00 9.40
CA ALA A 63 -0.86 -9.98 8.58
C ALA A 63 0.25 -10.69 7.77
N SER A 64 -0.17 -11.26 6.63
CA SER A 64 0.51 -12.36 5.99
C SER A 64 1.88 -11.89 5.58
N ASP A 65 2.83 -12.80 5.76
CA ASP A 65 4.21 -12.70 5.31
C ASP A 65 4.42 -11.58 4.26
N PRO A 66 5.18 -10.53 4.62
CA PRO A 66 5.45 -9.42 3.72
C PRO A 66 5.98 -9.87 2.36
N GLU A 67 6.68 -11.01 2.30
CA GLU A 67 7.20 -11.60 1.07
C GLU A 67 6.07 -12.12 0.19
N ALA A 68 5.11 -12.88 0.73
CA ALA A 68 3.93 -13.34 -0.01
C ALA A 68 3.12 -12.17 -0.60
N TYR A 69 2.91 -11.10 0.16
CA TYR A 69 2.21 -9.91 -0.36
C TYR A 69 3.02 -9.22 -1.47
N SER A 70 4.33 -9.06 -1.27
CA SER A 70 5.23 -8.51 -2.29
C SER A 70 5.17 -9.33 -3.59
N PHE A 71 5.20 -10.66 -3.48
CA PHE A 71 5.11 -11.56 -4.63
C PHE A 71 3.77 -11.42 -5.36
N PHE A 72 2.65 -11.35 -4.62
CA PHE A 72 1.33 -11.08 -5.20
C PHE A 72 1.29 -9.74 -5.96
N VAL A 73 1.89 -8.68 -5.40
CA VAL A 73 1.99 -7.37 -6.07
C VAL A 73 2.81 -7.50 -7.35
N LEU A 74 3.98 -8.13 -7.31
CA LEU A 74 4.86 -8.31 -8.46
C LEU A 74 4.17 -9.09 -9.59
N LEU A 75 3.48 -10.19 -9.25
CA LEU A 75 2.69 -10.95 -10.22
C LEU A 75 1.56 -10.10 -10.82
N SER A 76 0.85 -9.33 -10.00
CA SER A 76 -0.23 -8.45 -10.47
C SER A 76 0.27 -7.35 -11.39
N VAL A 77 1.47 -6.81 -11.12
CA VAL A 77 2.13 -5.82 -11.99
C VAL A 77 2.53 -6.46 -13.30
N ALA A 78 3.16 -7.64 -13.27
CA ALA A 78 3.56 -8.38 -14.46
C ALA A 78 2.36 -8.75 -15.35
N ALA A 79 1.22 -9.07 -14.73
CA ALA A 79 -0.04 -9.35 -15.42
C ALA A 79 -0.79 -8.07 -15.87
N GLY A 80 -0.32 -6.87 -15.54
CA GLY A 80 -0.97 -5.61 -15.92
C GLY A 80 -2.28 -5.32 -15.20
N VAL A 81 -2.59 -6.03 -14.12
CA VAL A 81 -3.84 -5.88 -13.35
C VAL A 81 -3.67 -5.01 -12.10
N TRP A 82 -2.43 -4.69 -11.72
CA TRP A 82 -2.14 -3.87 -10.56
C TRP A 82 -2.54 -2.40 -10.76
N GLY A 83 -3.36 -1.86 -9.86
CA GLY A 83 -3.77 -0.45 -9.90
C GLY A 83 -4.95 -0.10 -10.83
N ALA A 84 -5.54 -1.09 -11.52
CA ALA A 84 -6.74 -0.89 -12.35
C ALA A 84 -8.04 -0.71 -11.52
N LYS A 85 -8.07 -1.25 -10.30
CA LYS A 85 -9.14 -1.04 -9.32
C LYS A 85 -8.51 -0.53 -8.03
N GLY A 86 -8.59 0.78 -7.80
CA GLY A 86 -8.49 1.31 -6.43
C GLY A 86 -9.61 0.70 -5.58
N PRO A 87 -9.48 0.61 -4.24
CA PRO A 87 -10.61 0.22 -3.41
C PRO A 87 -11.79 1.15 -3.72
N THR A 88 -12.90 0.56 -4.17
CA THR A 88 -14.18 1.23 -4.20
C THR A 88 -14.53 1.51 -2.75
N VAL A 89 -14.32 2.76 -2.33
CA VAL A 89 -14.93 3.28 -1.10
C VAL A 89 -16.42 3.36 -1.36
N GLU A 90 -17.17 2.45 -0.75
CA GLU A 90 -18.61 2.57 -0.54
C GLU A 90 -18.87 3.52 0.65
#